data_AF-A0A9D2CQP5-F1
#
_entry.id   AF-A0A9D2CQP5-F1
#
_cell.length_a   1.000
_cell.length_b   1.000
_cell.length_c   1.000
_cell.angle_alpha   90.00
_cell.angle_beta   90.00
_cell.angle_gamma   90.00
#
_symmetry.space_group_name_H-M   'P 1'
#
loop_
_entity.id
_entity.type
_entity.pdbx_description
1 polymer ?
#
loop_
_entity_poly.entity_id
_entity_poly.type
_entity_poly.pdbx_seq_one_letter_code
_entity_poly.pdbx_strand_id
1 'polypeptide(L)'
;MSPRTAQTHTASIPVHRYNPKTAHYVSGSPLRTLIFGTIGSLLVMFASFGVGWLADASPFRRVDWIIPLRYTAPGLVTCIALLVVGSMMLCREWLRMVQKLLVWDQRAKRWATAALICWMLPQLFAFPLYSRDVFSYFAQGRVMASGLNPYEYGVSSVNNFFQYGADQMWSESAPPYGPVFLLIEKWVAQIAGDSVDTALYLFRLVALIGVGLIAYYVPKLASLHGINGIRANWLVLANPLFIAAFITSSHNDALMTGLVLAGVYHAAARRDTVGGLLGITLVTAAVAVKPIALVALPFIGLFWAGRGASWPRRFIFWAMTLAISMAELWVLGFVTDLGFGWIGALATTGGQYIWF
;
A
#
# COMPACT_ATOMS: atom_id res chain seq x y z
N MET A 1 41.43 6.92 -49.89
CA MET A 1 41.56 6.65 -48.45
C MET A 1 41.58 7.99 -47.71
N SER A 2 40.51 8.32 -46.99
CA SER A 2 40.50 9.40 -45.99
C SER A 2 39.82 8.86 -44.74
N PRO A 3 40.40 8.99 -43.53
CA PRO A 3 39.78 8.45 -42.32
C PRO A 3 38.65 9.38 -41.87
N ARG A 4 37.44 8.84 -41.67
CA ARG A 4 36.38 9.53 -40.92
C ARG A 4 36.74 9.52 -39.44
N THR A 5 37.00 10.70 -38.89
CA THR A 5 37.13 10.94 -37.45
C THR A 5 35.79 10.68 -36.76
N ALA A 6 35.80 9.76 -35.80
CA ALA A 6 34.66 9.51 -34.92
C ALA A 6 34.53 10.66 -33.92
N GLN A 7 33.49 11.48 -34.06
CA GLN A 7 33.12 12.46 -33.05
C GLN A 7 32.48 11.72 -31.87
N THR A 8 33.19 11.65 -30.75
CA THR A 8 32.66 11.24 -29.45
C THR A 8 31.68 12.31 -28.96
N HIS A 9 30.37 12.03 -29.04
CA HIS A 9 29.35 12.83 -28.37
C HIS A 9 29.49 12.65 -26.85
N THR A 10 30.20 13.56 -26.19
CA THR A 10 30.09 13.76 -24.74
C THR A 10 28.71 14.35 -24.46
N ALA A 11 27.85 13.59 -23.77
CA ALA A 11 26.57 14.10 -23.31
C ALA A 11 26.82 15.32 -22.42
N SER A 12 26.36 16.49 -22.87
CA SER A 12 26.44 17.73 -22.10
C SER A 12 25.52 17.62 -20.88
N ILE A 13 26.11 17.71 -19.69
CA ILE A 13 25.36 17.86 -18.44
C ILE A 13 24.58 19.19 -18.55
N PRO A 14 23.24 19.21 -18.37
CA PRO A 14 22.49 20.45 -18.42
C PRO A 14 22.97 21.37 -17.29
N VAL A 15 23.66 22.45 -17.66
CA VAL A 15 24.09 23.49 -16.72
C VAL A 15 22.85 24.34 -16.38
N HIS A 16 22.02 23.85 -15.47
CA HIS A 16 21.10 24.73 -14.77
C HIS A 16 21.95 25.75 -14.01
N ARG A 17 21.84 27.03 -14.38
CA ARG A 17 22.42 28.16 -13.62
C ARG A 17 21.79 28.19 -12.22
N TYR A 18 22.32 27.39 -11.31
CA TYR A 18 21.96 27.46 -9.90
C TYR A 18 22.63 28.71 -9.31
N ASN A 19 21.84 29.59 -8.69
CA ASN A 19 22.34 30.65 -7.83
C ASN A 19 23.34 30.02 -6.81
N PRO A 20 24.53 30.61 -6.55
CA PRO A 20 25.54 30.01 -5.68
C PRO A 20 25.00 29.66 -4.27
N LYS A 21 24.02 30.42 -3.75
CA LYS A 21 23.32 30.06 -2.50
C LYS A 21 22.50 28.78 -2.65
N THR A 22 21.81 28.59 -3.78
CA THR A 22 21.07 27.35 -4.07
C THR A 22 21.97 26.16 -4.41
N ALA A 23 23.13 26.39 -5.02
CA ALA A 23 24.11 25.34 -5.33
C ALA A 23 24.64 24.67 -4.06
N HIS A 24 24.97 25.44 -3.01
CA HIS A 24 25.40 24.91 -1.71
C HIS A 24 24.30 24.08 -1.01
N TYR A 25 23.03 24.43 -1.21
CA TYR A 25 21.89 23.70 -0.67
C TYR A 25 21.65 22.35 -1.35
N VAL A 26 21.98 22.27 -2.64
CA VAL A 26 21.84 21.07 -3.49
C VAL A 26 23.04 20.14 -3.34
N SER A 27 24.25 20.68 -3.13
CA SER A 27 25.49 19.90 -2.96
C SER A 27 25.75 19.42 -1.53
N GLY A 28 25.02 19.94 -0.54
CA GLY A 28 25.15 19.56 0.86
C GLY A 28 24.73 18.11 1.15
N SER A 29 25.28 17.55 2.24
CA SER A 29 24.97 16.18 2.67
C SER A 29 23.45 15.90 2.75
N PRO A 30 22.98 14.70 2.30
CA PRO A 30 21.59 14.26 2.51
C PRO A 30 21.21 14.08 3.99
N LEU A 31 22.18 14.04 4.91
CA LEU A 31 21.95 13.82 6.34
C LEU A 31 20.90 14.77 6.93
N ARG A 32 20.97 16.08 6.61
CA ARG A 32 19.97 17.04 7.07
C ARG A 32 18.57 16.64 6.62
N THR A 33 18.44 16.23 5.36
CA THR A 33 17.16 15.83 4.77
C THR A 33 16.61 14.57 5.43
N LEU A 34 17.49 13.61 5.72
CA LEU A 34 17.15 12.44 6.51
C LEU A 34 16.63 12.84 7.90
N ILE A 35 17.38 13.63 8.66
CA ILE A 35 17.04 14.05 10.03
C ILE A 35 15.70 14.80 10.07
N PHE A 36 15.51 15.82 9.24
CA PHE A 36 14.26 16.60 9.24
C PHE A 36 13.07 15.76 8.76
N GLY A 37 13.27 14.80 7.84
CA GLY A 37 12.22 13.85 7.47
C GLY A 37 11.87 12.90 8.61
N THR A 38 12.86 12.42 9.37
CA THR A 38 12.65 11.58 10.57
C THR A 38 11.90 12.35 11.65
N ILE A 39 12.27 13.60 11.90
CA ILE A 39 11.53 14.49 12.81
C ILE A 39 10.09 14.62 12.31
N GLY A 40 9.88 14.89 11.02
CA GLY A 40 8.53 14.96 10.44
C GLY A 40 7.72 13.69 10.67
N SER A 41 8.32 12.51 10.48
CA SER A 41 7.67 11.22 10.76
C SER A 41 7.33 11.04 12.25
N LEU A 42 8.25 11.39 13.15
CA LEU A 42 7.99 11.34 14.60
C LEU A 42 6.85 12.29 14.98
N LEU A 43 6.79 13.50 14.41
CA LEU A 43 5.69 14.43 14.65
C LEU A 43 4.34 13.84 14.22
N VAL A 44 4.27 13.18 13.05
CA VAL A 44 3.06 12.48 12.59
C VAL A 44 2.69 11.34 13.54
N MET A 45 3.67 10.55 13.99
CA MET A 45 3.45 9.47 14.95
C MET A 45 2.88 10.01 16.27
N PHE A 46 3.50 11.03 16.88
CA PHE A 46 3.01 11.61 18.13
C PHE A 46 1.65 12.29 17.98
N ALA A 47 1.43 12.99 16.87
CA ALA A 47 0.14 13.57 16.56
C ALA A 47 -0.98 12.51 16.51
N SER A 48 -0.68 11.30 16.00
CA SER A 48 -1.66 10.21 15.93
C SER A 48 -2.24 9.81 17.28
N PHE A 49 -1.52 10.01 18.39
CA PHE A 49 -2.06 9.71 19.73
C PHE A 49 -3.20 10.67 20.12
N GLY A 50 -3.17 11.91 19.60
CA GLY A 50 -4.24 12.90 19.78
C GLY A 50 -5.38 12.75 18.77
N VAL A 51 -5.03 12.71 17.47
CA VAL A 51 -6.01 12.84 16.37
C VAL A 51 -6.23 11.55 15.56
N GLY A 52 -5.42 10.51 15.78
CA GLY A 52 -5.60 9.22 15.16
C GLY A 52 -6.86 8.51 15.64
N TRP A 53 -7.39 7.64 14.80
CA TRP A 53 -8.55 6.84 15.11
C TRP A 53 -8.21 5.80 16.19
N LEU A 54 -9.09 5.72 17.18
CA LEU A 54 -8.95 4.81 18.31
C LEU A 54 -10.35 4.31 18.65
N ALA A 55 -10.56 3.00 18.70
CA ALA A 55 -11.86 2.42 19.04
C ALA A 55 -12.25 2.71 20.49
N ASP A 56 -13.55 2.72 20.81
CA ASP A 56 -14.05 2.94 22.18
C ASP A 56 -13.57 1.85 23.14
N ALA A 57 -13.47 0.62 22.65
CA ALA A 57 -12.97 -0.53 23.40
C ALA A 57 -11.44 -0.50 23.66
N SER A 58 -10.69 0.42 23.04
CA SER A 58 -9.23 0.44 23.18
C SER A 58 -8.80 0.91 24.58
N PRO A 59 -7.96 0.13 25.30
CA PRO A 59 -7.37 0.56 26.58
C PRO A 59 -6.50 1.82 26.45
N PHE A 60 -5.96 2.14 25.27
CA PHE A 60 -5.13 3.34 25.07
C PHE A 60 -5.88 4.64 25.38
N ARG A 61 -7.22 4.64 25.34
CA ARG A 61 -8.04 5.79 25.75
C ARG A 61 -7.89 6.15 27.22
N ARG A 62 -7.45 5.20 28.04
CA ARG A 62 -7.31 5.34 29.50
C ARG A 62 -5.87 5.60 29.95
N VAL A 63 -4.94 5.76 29.01
CA VAL A 63 -3.53 6.03 29.33
C VAL A 63 -3.37 7.51 29.71
N ASP A 64 -2.83 7.76 30.90
CA ASP A 64 -2.80 9.09 31.54
C ASP A 64 -2.23 10.21 30.66
N TRP A 65 -1.19 9.92 29.88
CA TRP A 65 -0.56 10.92 29.01
C TRP A 65 -1.25 11.07 27.64
N ILE A 66 -2.07 10.10 27.22
CA ILE A 66 -2.86 10.17 25.98
C ILE A 66 -4.14 10.97 26.19
N ILE A 67 -4.79 10.81 27.35
CA ILE A 67 -6.04 11.52 27.72
C ILE A 67 -5.95 13.03 27.43
N PRO A 68 -4.96 13.79 27.93
CA PRO A 68 -4.92 15.23 27.69
C PRO A 68 -4.73 15.58 26.22
N LEU A 69 -4.09 14.73 25.41
CA LEU A 69 -3.91 14.95 23.97
C LEU A 69 -5.22 14.85 23.19
N ARG A 70 -6.15 14.00 23.63
CA ARG A 70 -7.42 13.73 22.93
C ARG A 70 -8.60 14.54 23.46
N TYR A 71 -8.64 14.81 24.76
CA TYR A 71 -9.82 15.35 25.44
C TYR A 71 -9.67 16.80 25.93
N THR A 72 -8.54 17.46 25.66
CA THR A 72 -8.38 18.90 25.92
C THR A 72 -8.19 19.66 24.61
N ALA A 73 -8.76 20.86 24.52
CA ALA A 73 -8.61 21.71 23.34
C ALA A 73 -7.12 22.03 23.02
N PRO A 74 -6.25 22.39 24.00
CA PRO A 74 -4.83 22.63 23.72
C PRO A 74 -4.11 21.39 23.21
N GLY A 75 -4.38 20.21 23.80
CA GLY A 75 -3.79 18.95 23.37
C GLY A 75 -4.17 18.58 21.93
N LEU A 76 -5.46 18.70 21.62
CA LEU A 76 -5.98 18.39 20.28
C LEU A 76 -5.41 19.34 19.22
N VAL A 77 -5.45 20.65 19.46
CA VAL A 77 -4.89 21.67 18.55
C VAL A 77 -3.40 21.45 18.32
N THR A 78 -2.65 21.11 19.39
CA THR A 78 -1.22 20.78 19.27
C THR A 78 -1.02 19.57 18.36
N CYS A 79 -1.77 18.49 18.57
CA CYS A 79 -1.67 17.29 17.74
C CYS A 79 -2.03 17.56 16.27
N ILE A 80 -3.07 18.36 16.00
CA ILE A 80 -3.40 18.80 14.63
C ILE A 80 -2.23 19.58 14.00
N ALA A 81 -1.66 20.54 14.73
CA ALA A 81 -0.52 21.31 14.25
C ALA A 81 0.70 20.41 13.96
N LEU A 82 1.02 19.46 14.86
CA LEU A 82 2.09 18.49 14.68
C LEU A 82 1.85 17.58 13.46
N LEU A 83 0.62 17.14 13.23
CA LEU A 83 0.26 16.33 12.06
C LEU A 83 0.51 17.10 10.77
N VAL A 84 0.04 18.34 10.68
CA VAL A 84 0.20 19.19 9.50
C VAL A 84 1.67 19.50 9.25
N VAL A 85 2.39 19.99 10.26
CA VAL A 85 3.81 20.34 10.15
C VAL A 85 4.65 19.11 9.82
N GLY A 86 4.42 17.98 10.51
CA GLY A 86 5.12 16.73 10.26
C GLY A 86 4.92 16.19 8.84
N SER A 87 3.67 16.23 8.35
CA SER A 87 3.34 15.83 6.98
C SER A 87 4.00 16.75 5.95
N MET A 88 3.96 18.07 6.15
CA MET A 88 4.63 19.03 5.28
C MET A 88 6.14 18.84 5.27
N MET A 89 6.75 18.54 6.43
CA MET A 89 8.18 18.25 6.55
C MET A 89 8.55 16.98 5.79
N LEU A 90 7.79 15.89 5.91
CA LEU A 90 8.00 14.66 5.15
C LEU A 90 7.92 14.91 3.64
N CYS A 91 6.86 15.58 3.16
CA CYS A 91 6.72 15.95 1.75
C CYS A 91 7.88 16.80 1.24
N ARG A 92 8.26 17.82 2.02
CA ARG A 92 9.38 18.69 1.68
C ARG A 92 10.70 17.92 1.61
N GLU A 93 11.01 17.09 2.60
CA GLU A 93 12.28 16.37 2.64
C GLU A 93 12.35 15.23 1.62
N TRP A 94 11.22 14.57 1.31
CA TRP A 94 11.14 13.67 0.15
C TRP A 94 11.55 14.39 -1.14
N LEU A 95 10.92 15.53 -1.46
CA LEU A 95 11.26 16.33 -2.65
C LEU A 95 12.69 16.88 -2.62
N ARG A 96 13.22 17.25 -1.45
CA ARG A 96 14.61 17.72 -1.30
C ARG A 96 15.62 16.60 -1.54
N MET A 97 15.26 15.37 -1.23
CA MET A 97 16.17 14.24 -1.36
C MET A 97 16.57 13.97 -2.81
N VAL A 98 15.63 14.05 -3.77
CA VAL A 98 15.96 13.90 -5.20
C VAL A 98 16.84 15.03 -5.72
N GLN A 99 16.71 16.25 -5.19
CA GLN A 99 17.59 17.36 -5.56
C GLN A 99 19.04 17.09 -5.14
N LYS A 100 19.25 16.41 -4.00
CA LYS A 100 20.58 16.08 -3.47
C LYS A 100 21.17 14.78 -4.03
N LEU A 101 20.32 13.87 -4.51
CA LEU A 101 20.70 12.59 -5.11
C LEU A 101 20.59 12.67 -6.64
N LEU A 102 21.46 13.48 -7.26
CA LEU A 102 21.47 13.66 -8.72
C LEU A 102 21.92 12.40 -9.46
N VAL A 103 22.85 11.63 -8.87
CA VAL A 103 23.33 10.35 -9.37
C VAL A 103 22.83 9.23 -8.45
N TRP A 104 22.15 8.24 -9.03
CA TRP A 104 21.49 7.16 -8.29
C TRP A 104 22.38 5.91 -8.16
N ASP A 105 23.53 6.08 -7.53
CA ASP A 105 24.54 5.03 -7.32
C ASP A 105 24.42 4.34 -5.94
N GLN A 106 25.46 3.62 -5.52
CA GLN A 106 25.50 2.94 -4.23
C GLN A 106 25.44 3.90 -3.03
N ARG A 107 25.93 5.14 -3.16
CA ARG A 107 25.76 6.17 -2.13
C ARG A 107 24.30 6.59 -2.04
N ALA A 108 23.63 6.81 -3.17
CA ALA A 108 22.20 7.10 -3.18
C ALA A 108 21.38 5.97 -2.58
N LYS A 109 21.75 4.70 -2.83
CA LYS A 109 21.11 3.53 -2.20
C LYS A 109 21.15 3.61 -0.68
N ARG A 110 22.31 3.89 -0.08
CA ARG A 110 22.45 4.00 1.37
C ARG A 110 21.52 5.08 1.95
N TRP A 111 21.49 6.26 1.34
CA TRP A 111 20.62 7.35 1.80
C TRP A 111 19.14 7.05 1.58
N ALA A 112 18.75 6.53 0.42
CA ALA A 112 17.39 6.12 0.11
C ALA A 112 16.89 5.07 1.11
N THR A 113 17.67 4.02 1.36
CA THR A 113 17.32 3.00 2.35
C THR A 113 17.24 3.57 3.77
N ALA A 114 18.15 4.47 4.16
CA ALA A 114 18.07 5.12 5.47
C ALA A 114 16.80 5.97 5.60
N ALA A 115 16.43 6.75 4.57
CA ALA A 115 15.19 7.53 4.58
C ALA A 115 13.96 6.65 4.67
N LEU A 116 13.91 5.56 3.89
CA LEU A 116 12.84 4.57 3.97
C LEU A 116 12.66 4.05 5.39
N ILE A 117 13.73 3.55 6.01
CA ILE A 117 13.67 2.98 7.35
C ILE A 117 13.28 4.05 8.37
N CYS A 118 13.98 5.19 8.39
CA CYS A 118 13.76 6.21 9.42
C CYS A 118 12.41 6.92 9.28
N TRP A 119 11.84 7.01 8.07
CA TRP A 119 10.55 7.66 7.87
C TRP A 119 9.38 6.69 8.04
N MET A 120 9.55 5.41 7.73
CA MET A 120 8.51 4.39 7.93
C MET A 120 8.44 3.87 9.37
N LEU A 121 9.58 3.68 10.04
CA LEU A 121 9.64 3.02 11.35
C LEU A 121 8.76 3.70 12.41
N PRO A 122 8.75 5.05 12.56
CA PRO A 122 7.83 5.70 13.52
C PRO A 122 6.35 5.42 13.20
N GLN A 123 6.00 5.31 11.93
CA GLN A 123 4.61 5.09 11.50
C GLN A 123 4.08 3.71 11.89
N LEU A 124 4.96 2.75 12.20
CA LEU A 124 4.55 1.45 12.70
C LEU A 124 3.88 1.53 14.08
N PHE A 125 4.24 2.55 14.85
CA PHE A 125 3.74 2.78 16.21
C PHE A 125 2.62 3.81 16.27
N ALA A 126 2.30 4.46 15.15
CA ALA A 126 1.22 5.42 15.07
C ALA A 126 -0.15 4.75 15.20
N PHE A 127 -1.10 5.45 15.81
CA PHE A 127 -2.51 5.11 15.65
C PHE A 127 -2.94 5.38 14.20
N PRO A 128 -3.94 4.64 13.67
CA PRO A 128 -4.43 4.80 12.32
C PRO A 128 -4.82 6.25 12.05
N LEU A 129 -4.20 6.84 11.03
CA LEU A 129 -4.55 8.15 10.51
C LEU A 129 -5.20 7.98 9.14
N TYR A 130 -5.94 9.00 8.71
CA TYR A 130 -6.52 9.14 7.36
C TYR A 130 -7.68 8.18 7.02
N SER A 131 -7.73 6.97 7.58
CA SER A 131 -8.82 6.01 7.37
C SER A 131 -9.16 5.20 8.62
N ARG A 132 -10.40 4.69 8.66
CA ARG A 132 -10.95 3.78 9.68
C ARG A 132 -11.11 2.34 9.21
N ASP A 133 -10.74 2.04 7.97
CA ASP A 133 -11.05 0.73 7.36
C ASP A 133 -10.54 -0.44 8.19
N VAL A 134 -9.42 -0.29 8.91
CA VAL A 134 -8.87 -1.33 9.79
C VAL A 134 -9.87 -1.84 10.84
N PHE A 135 -10.77 -0.99 11.32
CA PHE A 135 -11.82 -1.40 12.26
C PHE A 135 -12.95 -2.17 11.55
N SER A 136 -13.26 -1.79 10.30
CA SER A 136 -14.18 -2.55 9.45
C SER A 136 -13.61 -3.93 9.12
N TYR A 137 -12.31 -4.03 8.82
CA TYR A 137 -11.62 -5.32 8.60
C TYR A 137 -11.76 -6.24 9.81
N PHE A 138 -11.58 -5.70 11.02
CA PHE A 138 -11.75 -6.46 12.24
C PHE A 138 -13.20 -6.93 12.44
N ALA A 139 -14.16 -6.04 12.23
CA ALA A 139 -15.57 -6.38 12.39
C ALA A 139 -16.06 -7.40 11.34
N GLN A 140 -15.64 -7.27 10.07
CA GLN A 140 -15.91 -8.23 9.00
C GLN A 140 -15.30 -9.60 9.30
N GLY A 141 -14.07 -9.60 9.82
CA GLY A 141 -13.42 -10.80 10.33
C GLY A 141 -14.21 -11.48 11.45
N ARG A 142 -14.82 -10.71 12.36
CA ARG A 142 -15.69 -11.25 13.42
C ARG A 142 -16.99 -11.84 12.87
N VAL A 143 -17.61 -11.21 11.86
CA VAL A 143 -18.77 -11.78 11.15
C VAL A 143 -18.39 -13.16 10.59
N MET A 144 -17.29 -13.25 9.86
CA MET A 144 -16.83 -14.52 9.27
C MET A 144 -16.38 -15.55 10.33
N ALA A 145 -15.84 -15.09 11.47
CA ALA A 145 -15.49 -15.94 12.60
C ALA A 145 -16.73 -16.50 13.33
N SER A 146 -17.87 -15.81 13.27
CA SER A 146 -19.15 -16.27 13.80
C SER A 146 -19.89 -17.27 12.89
N GLY A 147 -19.30 -17.63 11.74
CA GLY A 147 -19.89 -18.54 10.77
C GLY A 147 -20.89 -17.88 9.82
N LEU A 148 -20.97 -16.54 9.83
CA LEU A 148 -21.82 -15.76 8.92
C LEU A 148 -21.04 -15.35 7.67
N ASN A 149 -21.73 -15.25 6.54
CA ASN A 149 -21.17 -14.75 5.28
C ASN A 149 -21.17 -13.20 5.28
N PRO A 150 -20.01 -12.52 5.24
CA PRO A 150 -19.95 -11.05 5.24
C PRO A 150 -20.58 -10.37 4.02
N TYR A 151 -20.84 -11.11 2.93
CA TYR A 151 -21.56 -10.58 1.77
C TYR A 151 -23.08 -10.57 1.96
N GLU A 152 -23.60 -11.31 2.93
CA GLU A 152 -25.03 -11.43 3.23
C GLU A 152 -25.38 -10.73 4.55
N TYR A 153 -24.46 -10.72 5.51
CA TYR A 153 -24.63 -10.14 6.83
C TYR A 153 -23.66 -8.98 7.04
N GLY A 154 -24.23 -7.82 7.38
CA GLY A 154 -23.46 -6.64 7.78
C GLY A 154 -22.69 -6.85 9.08
N VAL A 155 -21.72 -5.97 9.35
CA VAL A 155 -21.00 -5.95 10.63
C VAL A 155 -21.90 -5.57 11.82
N SER A 156 -23.08 -5.02 11.57
CA SER A 156 -24.14 -4.84 12.58
C SER A 156 -24.63 -6.15 13.20
N SER A 157 -24.44 -7.28 12.52
CA SER A 157 -24.83 -8.61 13.01
C SER A 157 -23.97 -9.12 14.16
N VAL A 158 -22.80 -8.52 14.39
CA VAL A 158 -21.91 -8.86 15.51
C VAL A 158 -21.99 -7.84 16.64
N ASN A 159 -22.03 -8.35 17.88
CA ASN A 159 -22.07 -7.53 19.08
C ASN A 159 -20.87 -6.58 19.14
N ASN A 160 -21.10 -5.38 19.69
CA ASN A 160 -20.08 -4.37 19.95
C ASN A 160 -19.31 -3.86 18.71
N PHE A 161 -19.80 -4.10 17.48
CA PHE A 161 -19.11 -3.64 16.25
C PHE A 161 -18.74 -2.15 16.30
N PHE A 162 -19.66 -1.31 16.80
CA PHE A 162 -19.45 0.13 16.95
C PHE A 162 -18.38 0.46 18.01
N GLN A 163 -18.39 -0.25 19.15
CA GLN A 163 -17.38 -0.07 20.20
C GLN A 163 -15.97 -0.48 19.72
N TYR A 164 -15.90 -1.42 18.77
CA TYR A 164 -14.67 -1.79 18.08
C TYR A 164 -14.26 -0.83 16.96
N GLY A 165 -14.98 0.29 16.77
CA GLY A 165 -14.58 1.40 15.91
C GLY A 165 -15.02 1.27 14.45
N ALA A 166 -15.78 0.23 14.09
CA ALA A 166 -16.36 0.12 12.76
C ALA A 166 -17.36 1.25 12.52
N ASP A 167 -17.33 1.80 11.31
CA ASP A 167 -18.20 2.91 10.92
C ASP A 167 -19.66 2.47 10.84
N GLN A 168 -20.56 3.20 11.50
CA GLN A 168 -21.98 2.93 11.43
C GLN A 168 -22.54 3.08 10.01
N MET A 169 -21.99 4.01 9.21
CA MET A 169 -22.43 4.23 7.83
C MET A 169 -22.27 2.98 6.95
N TRP A 170 -21.26 2.16 7.24
CA TRP A 170 -20.94 0.94 6.47
C TRP A 170 -21.46 -0.32 7.15
N SER A 171 -22.27 -0.20 8.21
CA SER A 171 -22.61 -1.33 9.08
C SER A 171 -23.37 -2.47 8.38
N GLU A 172 -24.20 -2.15 7.39
CA GLU A 172 -24.97 -3.13 6.58
C GLU A 172 -24.36 -3.34 5.18
N SER A 173 -23.24 -2.71 4.87
CA SER A 173 -22.65 -2.77 3.53
C SER A 173 -21.79 -4.02 3.36
N ALA A 174 -22.03 -4.77 2.29
CA ALA A 174 -21.16 -5.87 1.90
C ALA A 174 -19.74 -5.36 1.61
N PRO A 175 -18.69 -6.05 2.10
CA PRO A 175 -17.30 -5.61 1.95
C PRO A 175 -16.83 -5.70 0.50
N PRO A 176 -16.16 -4.67 -0.04
CA PRO A 176 -15.63 -4.68 -1.40
C PRO A 176 -14.29 -5.44 -1.49
N TYR A 177 -14.15 -6.54 -0.75
CA TYR A 177 -12.93 -7.34 -0.64
C TYR A 177 -13.20 -8.77 -1.11
N GLY A 178 -12.16 -9.43 -1.63
CA GLY A 178 -12.27 -10.81 -2.09
C GLY A 178 -12.06 -11.84 -0.97
N PRO A 179 -12.20 -13.14 -1.30
CA PRO A 179 -12.18 -14.22 -0.31
C PRO A 179 -10.84 -14.38 0.42
N VAL A 180 -9.71 -14.04 -0.20
CA VAL A 180 -8.39 -14.12 0.47
C VAL A 180 -8.29 -13.09 1.59
N PHE A 181 -8.76 -11.86 1.35
CA PHE A 181 -8.68 -10.84 2.39
C PHE A 181 -9.71 -11.07 3.50
N LEU A 182 -10.93 -11.50 3.18
CA LEU A 182 -11.91 -11.90 4.20
C LEU A 182 -11.40 -13.06 5.08
N LEU A 183 -10.69 -14.01 4.48
CA LEU A 183 -10.03 -15.06 5.25
C LEU A 183 -8.96 -14.49 6.18
N ILE A 184 -8.12 -13.57 5.71
CA ILE A 184 -7.13 -12.88 6.56
C ILE A 184 -7.83 -12.14 7.71
N GLU A 185 -8.92 -11.42 7.43
CA GLU A 185 -9.72 -10.74 8.45
C GLU A 185 -10.24 -11.71 9.51
N LYS A 186 -10.80 -12.85 9.10
CA LYS A 186 -11.26 -13.91 10.00
C LYS A 186 -10.13 -14.38 10.93
N TRP A 187 -8.96 -14.67 10.36
CA TRP A 187 -7.83 -15.17 11.14
C TRP A 187 -7.30 -14.11 12.10
N VAL A 188 -7.18 -12.86 11.65
CA VAL A 188 -6.79 -11.74 12.50
C VAL A 188 -7.79 -11.56 13.65
N ALA A 189 -9.09 -11.60 13.36
CA ALA A 189 -10.13 -11.47 14.38
C ALA A 189 -10.06 -12.61 15.42
N GLN A 190 -9.85 -13.85 14.97
CA GLN A 190 -9.69 -15.00 15.86
C GLN A 190 -8.45 -14.90 16.75
N ILE A 191 -7.31 -14.48 16.20
CA ILE A 191 -6.05 -14.31 16.95
C ILE A 191 -6.16 -13.14 17.95
N ALA A 192 -6.79 -12.04 17.53
CA ALA A 192 -6.93 -10.85 18.36
C ALA A 192 -7.98 -10.99 19.48
N GLY A 193 -8.95 -11.90 19.32
CA GLY A 193 -10.06 -12.06 20.25
C GLY A 193 -10.87 -10.76 20.35
N ASP A 194 -10.93 -10.19 21.56
CA ASP A 194 -11.63 -8.91 21.81
C ASP A 194 -10.70 -7.68 21.78
N SER A 195 -9.41 -7.86 21.50
CA SER A 195 -8.44 -6.76 21.44
C SER A 195 -8.39 -6.14 20.04
N VAL A 196 -9.14 -5.05 19.85
CA VAL A 196 -9.12 -4.26 18.62
C VAL A 196 -7.72 -3.71 18.28
N ASP A 197 -6.93 -3.38 19.30
CA ASP A 197 -5.56 -2.88 19.11
C ASP A 197 -4.63 -3.99 18.59
N THR A 198 -4.78 -5.22 19.10
CA THR A 198 -4.03 -6.38 18.58
C THR A 198 -4.41 -6.63 17.12
N ALA A 199 -5.70 -6.61 16.78
CA ALA A 199 -6.15 -6.76 15.39
C ALA A 199 -5.54 -5.70 14.47
N LEU A 200 -5.53 -4.44 14.89
CA LEU A 200 -4.95 -3.32 14.16
C LEU A 200 -3.46 -3.56 13.84
N TYR A 201 -2.65 -3.97 14.81
CA TYR A 201 -1.23 -4.25 14.55
C TYR A 201 -1.00 -5.50 13.70
N LEU A 202 -1.89 -6.50 13.78
CA LEU A 202 -1.86 -7.67 12.88
C LEU A 202 -2.20 -7.27 11.44
N PHE A 203 -3.21 -6.44 11.22
CA PHE A 203 -3.49 -5.89 9.88
C PHE A 203 -2.35 -5.01 9.36
N ARG A 204 -1.69 -4.25 10.25
CA ARG A 204 -0.49 -3.51 9.89
C ARG A 204 0.63 -4.46 9.44
N LEU A 205 0.80 -5.61 10.09
CA LEU A 205 1.75 -6.63 9.65
C LEU A 205 1.40 -7.17 8.25
N VAL A 206 0.12 -7.44 7.97
CA VAL A 206 -0.34 -7.83 6.63
C VAL A 206 -0.02 -6.76 5.59
N ALA A 207 -0.28 -5.49 5.89
CA ALA A 207 0.08 -4.38 5.01
C ALA A 207 1.60 -4.30 4.78
N LEU A 208 2.42 -4.54 5.82
CA LEU A 208 3.88 -4.59 5.70
C LEU A 208 4.39 -5.73 4.84
N ILE A 209 3.72 -6.89 4.83
CA ILE A 209 4.02 -7.98 3.88
C ILE A 209 3.84 -7.46 2.45
N GLY A 210 2.73 -6.77 2.18
CA GLY A 210 2.49 -6.09 0.92
C GLY A 210 3.57 -5.07 0.55
N VAL A 211 3.94 -4.19 1.49
CA VAL A 211 5.03 -3.22 1.32
C VAL A 211 6.35 -3.93 1.01
N GLY A 212 6.64 -5.05 1.65
CA GLY A 212 7.82 -5.87 1.39
C GLY A 212 7.84 -6.42 -0.04
N LEU A 213 6.71 -6.94 -0.54
CA LEU A 213 6.56 -7.37 -1.93
C LEU A 213 6.81 -6.20 -2.90
N ILE A 214 6.22 -5.03 -2.63
CA ILE A 214 6.43 -3.82 -3.44
C ILE A 214 7.92 -3.45 -3.45
N ALA A 215 8.56 -3.40 -2.28
CA ALA A 215 9.98 -3.08 -2.14
C ALA A 215 10.91 -4.03 -2.91
N TYR A 216 10.49 -5.29 -3.04
CA TYR A 216 11.21 -6.32 -3.78
C TYR A 216 10.97 -6.28 -5.29
N TYR A 217 9.73 -6.06 -5.74
CA TYR A 217 9.37 -6.16 -7.16
C TYR A 217 9.48 -4.84 -7.94
N VAL A 218 9.30 -3.67 -7.31
CA VAL A 218 9.53 -2.36 -7.95
C VAL A 218 10.92 -2.23 -8.59
N PRO A 219 12.04 -2.50 -7.90
CA PRO A 219 13.37 -2.29 -8.49
C PRO A 219 13.65 -3.33 -9.59
N LYS A 220 13.07 -4.53 -9.48
CA LYS A 220 13.17 -5.57 -10.50
C LYS A 220 12.41 -5.20 -11.76
N LEU A 221 11.19 -4.70 -11.65
CA LEU A 221 10.42 -4.17 -12.78
C LEU A 221 11.11 -2.98 -13.44
N ALA A 222 11.70 -2.08 -12.65
CA ALA A 222 12.49 -0.97 -13.16
C ALA A 222 13.68 -1.47 -14.00
N SER A 223 14.38 -2.51 -13.52
CA SER A 223 15.53 -3.10 -14.25
C SER A 223 15.16 -3.69 -15.61
N LEU A 224 13.95 -4.25 -15.76
CA LEU A 224 13.45 -4.75 -17.06
C LEU A 224 13.32 -3.64 -18.12
N HIS A 225 13.26 -2.38 -17.69
CA HIS A 225 13.10 -1.20 -18.56
C HIS A 225 14.35 -0.30 -18.59
N GLY A 226 15.47 -0.76 -18.03
CA GLY A 226 16.69 0.07 -17.94
C GLY A 226 16.56 1.28 -17.01
N ILE A 227 15.54 1.30 -16.13
CA ILE A 227 15.33 2.36 -15.15
C ILE A 227 16.08 2.00 -13.86
N ASN A 228 16.69 3.01 -13.22
CA ASN A 228 17.40 2.82 -11.97
C ASN A 228 16.46 2.37 -10.83
N GLY A 229 16.66 1.15 -10.33
CA GLY A 229 15.81 0.56 -9.29
C GLY A 229 15.87 1.27 -7.93
N ILE A 230 17.00 1.93 -7.60
CA ILE A 230 17.12 2.69 -6.34
C ILE A 230 16.21 3.92 -6.41
N ARG A 231 16.23 4.62 -7.54
CA ARG A 231 15.35 5.77 -7.80
C ARG A 231 13.88 5.35 -7.76
N ALA A 232 13.54 4.23 -8.38
CA ALA A 232 12.18 3.69 -8.37
C ALA A 232 11.71 3.38 -6.94
N ASN A 233 12.54 2.71 -6.13
CA ASN A 233 12.19 2.40 -4.74
C ASN A 233 12.03 3.66 -3.88
N TRP A 234 12.92 4.65 -4.02
CA TRP A 234 12.73 5.92 -3.32
C TRP A 234 11.43 6.62 -3.75
N LEU A 235 11.13 6.65 -5.05
CA LEU A 235 9.95 7.32 -5.57
C LEU A 235 8.65 6.68 -5.07
N VAL A 236 8.62 5.35 -4.94
CA VAL A 236 7.44 4.61 -4.50
C VAL A 236 7.36 4.56 -2.98
N LEU A 237 8.38 3.99 -2.32
CA LEU A 237 8.28 3.63 -0.91
C LEU A 237 8.55 4.83 0.02
N ALA A 238 9.45 5.74 -0.34
CA ALA A 238 9.77 6.91 0.49
C ALA A 238 8.75 8.05 0.30
N ASN A 239 7.78 7.85 -0.58
CA ASN A 239 6.70 8.79 -0.83
C ASN A 239 5.81 8.90 0.43
N PRO A 240 5.64 10.10 1.01
CA PRO A 240 4.80 10.27 2.18
C PRO A 240 3.35 9.81 1.99
N LEU A 241 2.80 9.89 0.78
CA LEU A 241 1.46 9.35 0.48
C LEU A 241 1.44 7.82 0.53
N PHE A 242 2.49 7.15 0.07
CA PHE A 242 2.62 5.71 0.19
C PHE A 242 2.68 5.29 1.66
N ILE A 243 3.50 6.00 2.45
CA ILE A 243 3.63 5.75 3.89
C ILE A 243 2.28 5.96 4.60
N ALA A 244 1.62 7.09 4.34
CA ALA A 244 0.32 7.42 4.93
C ALA A 244 -0.75 6.38 4.58
N ALA A 245 -0.84 5.99 3.31
CA ALA A 245 -1.88 5.11 2.81
C ALA A 245 -1.63 3.63 3.09
N PHE A 246 -0.39 3.13 3.08
CA PHE A 246 -0.14 1.69 3.23
C PHE A 246 0.33 1.29 4.62
N ILE A 247 0.98 2.20 5.35
CA ILE A 247 1.60 1.87 6.64
C ILE A 247 0.79 2.48 7.78
N THR A 248 0.60 3.81 7.76
CA THR A 248 -0.04 4.52 8.87
C THR A 248 -1.50 4.08 9.03
N SER A 249 -2.27 4.01 7.94
CA SER A 249 -3.67 3.55 7.94
C SER A 249 -3.86 2.03 7.89
N SER A 250 -2.79 1.25 7.63
CA SER A 250 -2.83 -0.22 7.54
C SER A 250 -3.74 -0.79 6.43
N HIS A 251 -3.83 -0.13 5.27
CA HIS A 251 -4.70 -0.58 4.18
C HIS A 251 -4.23 -1.88 3.48
N ASN A 252 -5.20 -2.70 3.11
CA ASN A 252 -5.01 -3.93 2.36
C ASN A 252 -4.53 -3.74 0.91
N ASP A 253 -4.67 -2.53 0.37
CA ASP A 253 -4.14 -2.11 -0.93
C ASP A 253 -2.65 -2.40 -1.07
N ALA A 254 -1.89 -2.38 0.03
CA ALA A 254 -0.48 -2.74 0.03
C ALA A 254 -0.25 -4.19 -0.40
N LEU A 255 -1.03 -5.13 0.16
CA LEU A 255 -0.93 -6.56 -0.16
C LEU A 255 -1.37 -6.81 -1.60
N MET A 256 -2.52 -6.24 -2.00
CA MET A 256 -3.01 -6.33 -3.38
C MET A 256 -1.96 -5.82 -4.37
N THR A 257 -1.37 -4.64 -4.11
CA THR A 257 -0.39 -4.01 -4.99
C THR A 257 0.88 -4.84 -5.07
N GLY A 258 1.36 -5.35 -3.94
CA GLY A 258 2.51 -6.25 -3.89
C GLY A 258 2.33 -7.50 -4.75
N LEU A 259 1.17 -8.14 -4.67
CA LEU A 259 0.82 -9.31 -5.46
C LEU A 259 0.70 -9.00 -6.96
N VAL A 260 0.09 -7.86 -7.33
CA VAL A 260 0.03 -7.40 -8.73
C VAL A 260 1.43 -7.20 -9.29
N LEU A 261 2.31 -6.49 -8.56
CA LEU A 261 3.68 -6.25 -9.02
C LEU A 261 4.48 -7.55 -9.15
N ALA A 262 4.28 -8.50 -8.23
CA ALA A 262 4.88 -9.82 -8.30
C ALA A 262 4.44 -10.58 -9.56
N GLY A 263 3.14 -10.62 -9.83
CA GLY A 263 2.57 -11.29 -11.00
C GLY A 263 3.02 -10.65 -12.32
N VAL A 264 2.97 -9.33 -12.41
CA VAL A 264 3.47 -8.58 -13.57
C VAL A 264 4.95 -8.83 -13.80
N TYR A 265 5.77 -8.84 -12.74
CA TYR A 265 7.19 -9.14 -12.87
C TYR A 265 7.45 -10.53 -13.45
N HIS A 266 6.82 -11.57 -12.91
CA HIS A 266 7.04 -12.94 -13.39
C HIS A 266 6.56 -13.12 -14.82
N ALA A 267 5.41 -12.57 -15.20
CA ALA A 267 4.91 -12.62 -16.58
C ALA A 267 5.82 -11.84 -17.55
N ALA A 268 6.35 -10.69 -17.13
CA ALA A 268 7.19 -9.85 -17.98
C ALA A 268 8.63 -10.38 -18.13
N ALA A 269 9.20 -10.93 -17.04
CA ALA A 269 10.55 -11.46 -16.97
C ALA A 269 10.65 -12.87 -17.57
N ARG A 270 9.61 -13.69 -17.42
CA ARG A 270 9.50 -15.03 -17.99
C ARG A 270 8.33 -15.10 -18.97
N ARG A 271 8.61 -14.89 -20.24
CA ARG A 271 7.60 -14.88 -21.32
C ARG A 271 7.30 -16.29 -21.83
N ASP A 272 7.13 -17.22 -20.90
CA ASP A 272 6.84 -18.64 -21.11
C ASP A 272 5.59 -19.05 -20.32
N THR A 273 5.21 -20.32 -20.39
CA THR A 273 4.05 -20.85 -19.66
C THR A 273 4.19 -20.69 -18.15
N VAL A 274 5.39 -20.83 -17.60
CA VAL A 274 5.58 -20.72 -16.16
C VAL A 274 5.38 -19.28 -15.68
N GLY A 275 5.95 -18.30 -16.38
CA GLY A 275 5.74 -16.89 -16.03
C GLY A 275 4.31 -16.42 -16.26
N GLY A 276 3.64 -16.94 -17.30
CA GLY A 276 2.21 -16.74 -17.53
C GLY A 276 1.37 -17.26 -16.37
N LEU A 277 1.53 -18.53 -15.99
CA LEU A 277 0.79 -19.15 -14.88
C LEU A 277 1.05 -18.44 -13.55
N LEU A 278 2.33 -18.22 -13.19
CA LEU A 278 2.68 -17.48 -11.97
C LEU A 278 2.09 -16.07 -11.97
N GLY A 279 2.13 -15.38 -13.12
CA GLY A 279 1.55 -14.06 -13.29
C GLY A 279 0.04 -14.05 -13.05
N ILE A 280 -0.67 -15.03 -13.62
CA ILE A 280 -2.11 -15.19 -13.45
C ILE A 280 -2.41 -15.46 -11.99
N THR A 281 -1.85 -16.52 -11.40
CA THR A 281 -2.13 -16.93 -10.02
C THR A 281 -1.87 -15.80 -9.01
N LEU A 282 -0.77 -15.06 -9.14
CA LEU A 282 -0.46 -13.94 -8.24
C LEU A 282 -1.42 -12.76 -8.41
N VAL A 283 -1.80 -12.42 -9.65
CA VAL A 283 -2.78 -11.35 -9.88
C VAL A 283 -4.18 -11.80 -9.47
N THR A 284 -4.56 -13.06 -9.68
CA THR A 284 -5.83 -13.62 -9.18
C THR A 284 -5.88 -13.58 -7.66
N ALA A 285 -4.79 -13.93 -6.97
CA ALA A 285 -4.69 -13.77 -5.52
C ALA A 285 -4.86 -12.29 -5.12
N ALA A 286 -4.35 -11.36 -5.92
CA ALA A 286 -4.57 -9.92 -5.71
C ALA A 286 -6.04 -9.51 -5.92
N VAL A 287 -6.74 -10.06 -6.93
CA VAL A 287 -8.19 -9.89 -7.13
C VAL A 287 -8.96 -10.41 -5.92
N ALA A 288 -8.54 -11.56 -5.38
CA ALA A 288 -9.09 -12.14 -4.18
C ALA A 288 -8.74 -11.35 -2.90
N VAL A 289 -7.86 -10.36 -2.96
CA VAL A 289 -7.69 -9.34 -1.92
C VAL A 289 -8.60 -8.15 -2.20
N LYS A 290 -8.46 -7.55 -3.38
CA LYS A 290 -9.23 -6.39 -3.82
C LYS A 290 -9.58 -6.51 -5.30
N PRO A 291 -10.88 -6.57 -5.68
CA PRO A 291 -11.29 -6.91 -7.04
C PRO A 291 -10.77 -5.96 -8.13
N ILE A 292 -10.43 -4.72 -7.80
CA ILE A 292 -9.86 -3.75 -8.75
C ILE A 292 -8.56 -4.26 -9.41
N ALA A 293 -7.85 -5.22 -8.80
CA ALA A 293 -6.69 -5.86 -9.41
C ALA A 293 -7.00 -6.59 -10.73
N LEU A 294 -8.28 -6.87 -11.04
CA LEU A 294 -8.73 -7.55 -12.26
C LEU A 294 -8.21 -6.85 -13.52
N VAL A 295 -8.06 -5.52 -13.47
CA VAL A 295 -7.55 -4.70 -14.57
C VAL A 295 -6.15 -5.11 -15.04
N ALA A 296 -5.36 -5.81 -14.20
CA ALA A 296 -4.03 -6.29 -14.54
C ALA A 296 -4.04 -7.59 -15.36
N LEU A 297 -5.06 -8.45 -15.23
CA LEU A 297 -5.10 -9.77 -15.86
C LEU A 297 -4.99 -9.74 -17.40
N PRO A 298 -5.66 -8.84 -18.14
CA PRO A 298 -5.49 -8.76 -19.59
C PRO A 298 -4.03 -8.52 -20.00
N PHE A 299 -3.27 -7.75 -19.22
CA PHE A 299 -1.86 -7.50 -19.50
C PHE A 299 -1.00 -8.73 -19.23
N ILE A 300 -1.34 -9.53 -18.20
CA ILE A 300 -0.68 -10.82 -17.97
C ILE A 300 -0.91 -11.76 -19.16
N GLY A 301 -2.14 -11.86 -19.67
CA GLY A 301 -2.44 -12.65 -20.87
C GLY A 301 -1.64 -12.19 -22.10
N LEU A 302 -1.42 -10.88 -22.26
CA LEU A 302 -0.55 -10.34 -23.31
C LEU A 302 0.92 -10.71 -23.13
N PHE A 303 1.45 -10.64 -21.89
CA PHE A 303 2.82 -11.06 -21.62
C PHE A 303 3.01 -12.55 -21.91
N TRP A 304 2.04 -13.38 -21.55
CA TRP A 304 2.05 -14.82 -21.79
C TRP A 304 1.91 -15.17 -23.28
N ALA A 305 1.08 -14.43 -24.03
CA ALA A 305 0.98 -14.58 -25.48
C ALA A 305 2.32 -14.30 -26.20
N GLY A 306 3.13 -13.38 -25.67
CA GLY A 306 4.46 -13.06 -26.17
C GLY A 306 4.51 -11.82 -27.07
N ARG A 307 5.72 -11.31 -27.31
CA ARG A 307 5.96 -10.14 -28.17
C ARG A 307 5.58 -10.44 -29.62
N GLY A 308 4.82 -9.56 -30.24
CA GLY A 308 4.41 -9.72 -31.64
C GLY A 308 3.36 -10.81 -31.88
N ALA A 309 2.74 -11.35 -30.81
CA ALA A 309 1.68 -12.35 -30.95
C ALA A 309 0.56 -11.87 -31.87
N SER A 310 0.09 -12.76 -32.75
CA SER A 310 -1.06 -12.52 -33.63
C SER A 310 -2.34 -12.34 -32.81
N TRP A 311 -3.35 -11.67 -33.38
CA TRP A 311 -4.64 -11.45 -32.71
C TRP A 311 -5.30 -12.76 -32.23
N PRO A 312 -5.38 -13.84 -33.04
CA PRO A 312 -5.94 -15.11 -32.56
C PRO A 312 -5.22 -15.65 -31.32
N ARG A 313 -3.88 -15.57 -31.29
CA ARG A 313 -3.09 -15.99 -30.13
C ARG A 313 -3.40 -15.13 -28.90
N ARG A 314 -3.54 -13.81 -29.04
CA ARG A 314 -3.91 -12.94 -27.91
C ARG A 314 -5.27 -13.31 -27.32
N PHE A 315 -6.27 -13.56 -28.17
CA PHE A 315 -7.59 -14.00 -27.71
C PHE A 315 -7.55 -15.35 -26.99
N ILE A 316 -6.80 -16.33 -27.52
CA ILE A 316 -6.62 -17.63 -26.85
C ILE A 316 -6.02 -17.43 -25.46
N PHE A 317 -4.94 -16.65 -25.34
CA PHE A 317 -4.27 -16.46 -24.06
C PHE A 317 -5.08 -15.63 -23.06
N TRP A 318 -5.88 -14.66 -23.53
CA TRP A 318 -6.87 -14.01 -22.67
C TRP A 318 -7.96 -14.96 -22.19
N ALA A 319 -8.47 -15.83 -23.06
CA ALA A 319 -9.46 -16.83 -22.68
C ALA A 319 -8.87 -17.81 -21.64
N MET A 320 -7.62 -18.25 -21.82
CA MET A 320 -6.93 -19.09 -20.82
C MET A 320 -6.69 -18.34 -19.51
N THR A 321 -6.25 -17.08 -19.55
CA THR A 321 -6.07 -16.24 -18.36
C THR A 321 -7.38 -16.11 -17.59
N LEU A 322 -8.48 -15.82 -18.28
CA LEU A 322 -9.80 -15.74 -17.67
C LEU A 322 -10.21 -17.09 -17.07
N ALA A 323 -10.09 -18.18 -17.82
CA ALA A 323 -10.47 -19.51 -17.36
C ALA A 323 -9.70 -19.95 -16.10
N ILE A 324 -8.38 -19.74 -16.07
CA ILE A 324 -7.54 -20.06 -14.92
C ILE A 324 -7.92 -19.19 -13.71
N SER A 325 -8.05 -17.88 -13.91
CA SER A 325 -8.41 -16.96 -12.82
C SER A 325 -9.79 -17.29 -12.25
N MET A 326 -10.77 -17.59 -13.10
CA MET A 326 -12.11 -17.98 -12.67
C MET A 326 -12.11 -19.33 -11.94
N ALA A 327 -11.30 -20.30 -12.37
CA ALA A 327 -11.16 -21.57 -11.69
C ALA A 327 -10.55 -21.39 -10.29
N GLU A 328 -9.48 -20.60 -10.18
CA GLU A 328 -8.85 -20.26 -8.90
C GLU A 328 -9.81 -19.53 -7.95
N LEU A 329 -10.54 -18.53 -8.45
CA LEU A 329 -11.54 -17.78 -7.66
C LEU A 329 -12.74 -18.65 -7.26
N TRP A 330 -13.17 -19.57 -8.13
CA TRP A 330 -14.23 -20.53 -7.82
C TRP A 330 -13.79 -21.49 -6.71
N VAL A 331 -12.58 -22.05 -6.79
CA VAL A 331 -12.02 -22.90 -5.72
C VAL A 331 -11.93 -22.12 -4.41
N LEU A 332 -11.43 -20.88 -4.44
CA LEU A 332 -11.35 -20.03 -3.26
C LEU A 332 -12.73 -19.73 -2.66
N GLY A 333 -13.71 -19.38 -3.50
CA GLY A 333 -15.07 -19.09 -3.06
C GLY A 333 -15.77 -20.33 -2.49
N PHE A 334 -15.52 -21.52 -3.07
CA PHE A 334 -16.03 -22.79 -2.56
C PHE A 334 -15.41 -23.17 -1.21
N VAL A 335 -14.07 -23.10 -1.09
CA VAL A 335 -13.37 -23.46 0.15
C VAL A 335 -13.67 -22.51 1.30
N THR A 336 -13.95 -21.23 1.00
CA THR A 336 -14.29 -20.22 2.02
C THR A 336 -15.79 -20.11 2.30
N ASP A 337 -16.64 -20.83 1.56
CA ASP A 337 -18.11 -20.72 1.60
C ASP A 337 -18.62 -19.29 1.32
N LEU A 338 -17.88 -18.55 0.49
CA LEU A 338 -18.16 -17.16 0.12
C LEU A 338 -18.66 -17.02 -1.32
N GLY A 339 -18.45 -18.04 -2.15
CA GLY A 339 -18.79 -18.03 -3.57
C GLY A 339 -18.22 -16.81 -4.31
N PHE A 340 -19.08 -16.13 -5.08
CA PHE A 340 -18.75 -14.91 -5.82
C PHE A 340 -19.42 -13.65 -5.24
N GLY A 341 -19.74 -13.63 -3.94
CA GLY A 341 -20.44 -12.50 -3.31
C GLY A 341 -19.74 -11.14 -3.49
N TRP A 342 -18.41 -11.15 -3.64
CA TRP A 342 -17.62 -9.95 -3.95
C TRP A 342 -18.00 -9.27 -5.27
N ILE A 343 -18.60 -9.97 -6.25
CA ILE A 343 -19.06 -9.35 -7.50
C ILE A 343 -20.24 -8.40 -7.21
N GLY A 344 -21.21 -8.84 -6.40
CA GLY A 344 -22.32 -8.00 -5.97
C GLY A 344 -21.85 -6.85 -5.08
N ALA A 345 -20.85 -7.10 -4.22
CA ALA A 345 -20.26 -6.08 -3.37
C ALA A 345 -19.53 -4.97 -4.14
N LEU A 346 -19.19 -5.13 -5.43
CA LEU A 346 -18.63 -4.03 -6.21
C LEU A 346 -19.63 -2.89 -6.46
N ALA A 347 -20.92 -3.17 -6.35
CA ALA A 347 -21.97 -2.16 -6.51
C ALA A 347 -22.17 -1.29 -5.25
N THR A 348 -21.75 -1.75 -4.06
CA THR A 348 -22.04 -1.04 -2.79
C THR A 348 -21.35 0.32 -2.70
N THR A 349 -20.17 0.49 -3.32
CA THR A 349 -19.47 1.78 -3.35
C THR A 349 -20.00 2.77 -4.38
N GLY A 350 -20.72 2.29 -5.41
CA GLY A 350 -21.20 3.14 -6.52
C GLY A 350 -22.42 3.99 -6.19
N GLY A 351 -23.16 3.66 -5.12
CA GLY A 351 -24.40 4.35 -4.72
C GLY A 351 -24.25 5.35 -3.58
N GLN A 352 -23.04 5.55 -3.04
CA GLN A 352 -22.84 6.32 -1.81
C GLN A 352 -22.26 7.70 -2.10
N TYR A 353 -22.97 8.73 -1.64
CA TYR A 353 -22.50 10.12 -1.69
C TYR A 353 -21.83 10.47 -0.35
N ILE A 354 -20.51 10.54 -0.37
CA ILE A 354 -19.67 10.84 0.82
C ILE A 354 -19.38 12.34 1.01
N TRP A 355 -20.11 13.22 0.32
CA TRP A 355 -19.86 14.67 0.28
C TRP A 355 -21.05 15.50 0.83
N PHE A 356 -21.72 15.02 1.88
CA PHE A 356 -22.80 15.75 2.54
C PHE A 356 -22.48 16.04 4.00
#